data_AF-A0A363RUW0-F1
#
_entry.id   AF-A0A363RUW0-F1
#
_cell.length_a   1.000
_cell.length_b   1.000
_cell.length_c   1.000
_cell.angle_alpha   90.00
_cell.angle_beta   90.00
_cell.angle_gamma   90.00
#
_symmetry.space_group_name_H-M   'P 1'
#
loop_
_entity.id
_entity.type
_entity.pdbx_description
1 polymer ?
#
loop_
_entity_poly.entity_id
_entity_poly.type
_entity_poly.pdbx_seq_one_letter_code
_entity_poly.pdbx_strand_id
1 'polypeptide(L)'
;MASLAFGSYWLFEANTSAGLAGLGAGLVLLFGATIDQFEMLKGLGVEAKTRIDQKVNEAEKILAQMKSLAASTASSLIEFHVAESNQPTGGGVQYRVASAYDKVQRTKEMMAATGSSQDAMRTAMTPWLVNTAHALYGHLATPIHAALRIRCVELKNAAGSKESIEARINSINDFLHGDRKTLREQTFSDLTLLIEGLSNAPELDEKSRVNVAKLVKVSLSELAYLNEELAFKNRYYWENLPQLTVELDS
;
A
#
# COMPACT_ATOMS: atom_id res chain seq x y z
N MET A 1 7.97 -12.51 -30.90
CA MET A 1 6.90 -11.51 -30.62
C MET A 1 5.54 -12.19 -30.44
N ALA A 2 5.01 -12.91 -31.44
CA ALA A 2 3.71 -13.60 -31.33
C ALA A 2 3.66 -14.65 -30.21
N SER A 3 4.73 -15.41 -29.99
CA SER A 3 4.82 -16.42 -28.92
C SER A 3 4.82 -15.85 -27.51
N LEU A 4 5.37 -14.64 -27.31
CA LEU A 4 5.31 -13.94 -26.03
C LEU A 4 3.92 -13.35 -25.79
N ALA A 5 3.30 -12.75 -26.80
CA ALA A 5 1.93 -12.23 -26.68
C ALA A 5 0.92 -13.35 -26.43
N PHE A 6 1.03 -14.48 -27.14
CA PHE A 6 0.15 -15.62 -26.99
C PHE A 6 0.39 -16.36 -25.66
N GLY A 7 1.65 -16.50 -25.24
CA GLY A 7 2.01 -17.06 -23.93
C GLY A 7 1.51 -16.20 -22.77
N SER A 8 1.63 -14.87 -22.88
CA SER A 8 1.13 -13.91 -21.88
C SER A 8 -0.39 -13.94 -21.77
N TYR A 9 -1.09 -14.05 -22.91
CA TYR A 9 -2.55 -14.14 -22.97
C TYR A 9 -3.06 -15.44 -22.30
N TRP A 10 -2.45 -16.58 -22.62
CA TRP A 10 -2.83 -17.88 -22.07
C TRP A 10 -2.56 -18.00 -20.56
N LEU A 11 -1.47 -17.40 -20.09
CA LEU A 11 -1.15 -17.31 -18.67
C LEU A 11 -2.09 -16.35 -17.91
N PHE A 12 -2.59 -15.30 -18.56
CA PHE A 12 -3.58 -14.39 -17.99
C PHE A 12 -4.93 -15.06 -17.76
N GLU A 13 -5.31 -15.99 -18.65
CA GLU A 13 -6.59 -16.71 -18.61
C GLU A 13 -6.58 -17.89 -17.61
N ALA A 14 -5.42 -18.51 -17.37
CA ALA A 14 -5.29 -19.70 -16.53
C ALA A 14 -4.87 -19.43 -15.07
N ASN A 15 -4.06 -18.40 -14.79
CA ASN A 15 -3.65 -17.98 -13.45
C ASN A 15 -2.92 -16.62 -13.52
N THR A 16 -3.66 -15.53 -13.31
CA THR A 16 -3.18 -14.13 -13.51
C THR A 16 -1.89 -13.82 -12.72
N SER A 17 -1.77 -14.39 -11.51
CA SER A 17 -0.57 -14.28 -10.67
C SER A 17 0.67 -14.94 -11.31
N ALA A 18 0.50 -16.14 -11.90
CA ALA A 18 1.58 -16.85 -12.58
C ALA A 18 1.97 -16.16 -13.89
N GLY A 19 1.01 -15.56 -14.60
CA GLY A 19 1.27 -14.81 -15.83
C GLY A 19 2.08 -13.55 -15.63
N LEU A 20 1.76 -12.82 -14.57
CA LEU A 20 2.48 -11.62 -14.18
C LEU A 20 3.89 -11.94 -13.65
N ALA A 21 4.05 -13.00 -12.85
CA ALA A 21 5.36 -13.50 -12.44
C ALA A 21 6.20 -13.99 -13.64
N GLY A 22 5.55 -14.62 -14.64
CA GLY A 22 6.18 -15.05 -15.89
C GLY A 22 6.66 -13.88 -16.75
N LEU A 23 5.94 -12.76 -16.77
CA LEU A 23 6.39 -11.53 -17.41
C LEU A 23 7.61 -10.93 -16.70
N GLY A 24 7.62 -10.91 -15.37
CA GLY A 24 8.77 -10.48 -14.57
C GLY A 24 10.02 -11.33 -14.81
N ALA A 25 9.89 -12.66 -14.77
CA ALA A 25 10.97 -13.59 -15.09
C ALA A 25 11.45 -13.47 -16.55
N GLY A 26 10.52 -13.26 -17.48
CA GLY A 26 10.83 -13.01 -18.89
C GLY A 26 11.62 -11.72 -19.11
N LEU A 27 11.32 -10.67 -18.35
CA LEU A 27 12.09 -9.42 -18.34
C LEU A 27 13.50 -9.62 -17.76
N VAL A 28 13.64 -10.35 -16.65
CA VAL A 28 14.96 -10.70 -16.07
C VAL A 28 15.83 -11.49 -17.06
N LEU A 29 15.25 -12.45 -17.76
CA LEU A 29 15.95 -13.19 -18.82
C LEU A 29 16.32 -12.29 -20.01
N LEU A 30 15.48 -11.31 -20.36
CA LEU A 30 15.78 -10.32 -21.38
C LEU A 30 16.98 -9.42 -20.98
N PHE A 31 17.07 -9.06 -19.69
CA PHE A 31 18.22 -8.34 -19.13
C PHE A 31 19.49 -9.20 -19.13
N GLY A 32 19.40 -10.49 -18.83
CA GLY A 32 20.55 -11.41 -18.93
C GLY A 32 21.05 -11.58 -20.36
N ALA A 33 20.14 -11.77 -21.32
CA ALA A 33 20.47 -12.02 -22.73
C ALA A 33 21.10 -10.82 -23.46
N THR A 34 20.87 -9.59 -22.97
CA THR A 34 21.46 -8.37 -23.54
C THR A 34 22.90 -8.13 -23.07
N ILE A 35 23.30 -8.67 -21.92
CA ILE A 35 24.68 -8.56 -21.41
C ILE A 35 25.66 -9.41 -22.23
N ASP A 36 25.27 -10.62 -22.63
CA ASP A 36 26.10 -11.53 -23.45
C ASP A 36 26.48 -10.95 -24.83
N GLN A 37 25.65 -10.06 -25.38
CA GLN A 37 25.95 -9.44 -26.68
C GLN A 37 27.08 -8.41 -26.62
N PHE A 38 27.42 -7.90 -25.42
CA PHE A 38 28.53 -6.95 -25.25
C PHE A 38 29.92 -7.61 -25.28
N GLU A 39 30.04 -8.91 -24.96
CA GLU A 39 31.32 -9.61 -25.04
C GLU A 39 31.72 -9.97 -26.47
N MET A 40 30.74 -10.18 -27.36
CA MET A 40 30.99 -10.60 -28.74
C MET A 40 31.56 -9.48 -29.66
N LEU A 41 31.51 -8.21 -29.22
CA LEU A 41 31.81 -7.03 -30.04
C LEU A 41 33.22 -6.44 -29.85
N LYS A 42 34.06 -7.03 -28.98
CA LYS A 42 35.44 -6.55 -28.70
C LYS A 42 36.46 -6.82 -29.83
N GLY A 43 36.06 -7.40 -30.97
CA GLY A 43 36.98 -8.04 -31.92
C GLY A 43 37.40 -7.30 -33.21
N LEU A 44 36.93 -6.10 -33.57
CA LEU A 44 37.27 -5.50 -34.88
C LEU A 44 37.53 -3.98 -34.79
N GLY A 45 38.48 -3.49 -35.59
CA GLY A 45 39.12 -2.16 -35.49
C GLY A 45 38.30 -0.95 -35.94
N VAL A 46 38.80 0.22 -35.54
CA VAL A 46 38.46 1.65 -35.80
C VAL A 46 37.12 2.03 -36.49
N GLU A 47 36.69 1.42 -37.60
CA GLU A 47 35.33 1.60 -38.16
C GLU A 47 34.23 0.94 -37.30
N ALA A 48 34.62 -0.06 -36.50
CA ALA A 48 33.78 -0.59 -35.46
C ALA A 48 33.52 0.46 -34.37
N LYS A 49 34.42 1.41 -34.11
CA LYS A 49 34.27 2.34 -32.98
C LYS A 49 33.05 3.25 -33.14
N THR A 50 32.84 3.85 -34.31
CA THR A 50 31.65 4.66 -34.59
C THR A 50 30.36 3.83 -34.69
N ARG A 51 30.41 2.60 -35.22
CA ARG A 51 29.26 1.66 -35.17
C ARG A 51 28.97 1.18 -33.75
N ILE A 52 29.99 0.97 -32.94
CA ILE A 52 29.88 0.60 -31.52
C ILE A 52 29.28 1.76 -30.77
N ASP A 53 29.74 3.00 -30.95
CA ASP A 53 29.19 4.18 -30.27
C ASP A 53 27.70 4.38 -30.63
N GLN A 54 27.34 4.21 -31.90
CA GLN A 54 25.93 4.25 -32.33
C GLN A 54 25.10 3.11 -31.72
N LYS A 55 25.62 1.88 -31.71
CA LYS A 55 24.95 0.73 -31.10
C LYS A 55 24.91 0.79 -29.57
N VAL A 56 25.88 1.42 -28.94
CA VAL A 56 25.92 1.68 -27.50
C VAL A 56 24.86 2.71 -27.17
N ASN A 57 24.76 3.82 -27.90
CA ASN A 57 23.68 4.79 -27.72
C ASN A 57 22.29 4.17 -27.96
N GLU A 58 22.16 3.29 -28.95
CA GLU A 58 20.91 2.56 -29.22
C GLU A 58 20.59 1.56 -28.10
N ALA A 59 21.60 0.83 -27.60
CA ALA A 59 21.46 -0.06 -26.45
C ALA A 59 21.12 0.69 -25.16
N GLU A 60 21.71 1.87 -24.92
CA GLU A 60 21.38 2.75 -23.79
C GLU A 60 19.94 3.25 -23.89
N LYS A 61 19.49 3.63 -25.09
CA LYS A 61 18.10 4.04 -25.34
C LYS A 61 17.12 2.87 -25.11
N ILE A 62 17.45 1.68 -25.60
CA ILE A 62 16.65 0.47 -25.37
C ILE A 62 16.64 0.12 -23.88
N LEU A 63 17.78 0.20 -23.20
CA LEU A 63 17.88 -0.03 -21.76
C LEU A 63 17.03 0.96 -20.97
N ALA A 64 17.03 2.24 -21.34
CA ALA A 64 16.18 3.26 -20.73
C ALA A 64 14.69 2.97 -20.94
N GLN A 65 14.29 2.55 -22.15
CA GLN A 65 12.92 2.14 -22.45
C GLN A 65 12.50 0.89 -21.66
N MET A 66 13.39 -0.10 -21.54
CA MET A 66 13.14 -1.31 -20.76
C MET A 66 13.02 -1.02 -19.26
N LYS A 67 13.85 -0.13 -18.70
CA LYS A 67 13.73 0.35 -17.32
C LYS A 67 12.39 1.04 -17.08
N SER A 68 11.96 1.88 -18.02
CA SER A 68 10.65 2.54 -17.96
C SER A 68 9.49 1.51 -17.99
N LEU A 69 9.58 0.51 -18.87
CA LEU A 69 8.58 -0.55 -18.94
C LEU A 69 8.54 -1.41 -17.66
N ALA A 70 9.70 -1.73 -17.09
CA ALA A 70 9.80 -2.47 -15.84
C ALA A 70 9.19 -1.69 -14.67
N ALA A 71 9.46 -0.38 -14.58
CA ALA A 71 8.87 0.50 -13.58
C ALA A 71 7.33 0.59 -13.72
N SER A 72 6.83 0.75 -14.96
CA SER A 72 5.39 0.76 -15.24
C SER A 72 4.72 -0.56 -14.84
N THR A 73 5.34 -1.69 -15.21
CA THR A 73 4.84 -3.03 -14.86
C THR A 73 4.82 -3.22 -13.34
N ALA A 74 5.88 -2.82 -12.64
CA ALA A 74 5.96 -2.91 -11.19
C ALA A 74 4.87 -2.09 -10.48
N SER A 75 4.59 -0.87 -10.93
CA SER A 75 3.46 -0.07 -10.43
C SER A 75 2.13 -0.80 -10.62
N SER A 76 1.88 -1.35 -11.82
CA SER A 76 0.66 -2.12 -12.09
C SER A 76 0.54 -3.38 -11.23
N LEU A 77 1.66 -4.07 -10.93
CA LEU A 77 1.67 -5.21 -10.02
C LEU A 77 1.32 -4.80 -8.59
N ILE A 78 1.85 -3.69 -8.11
CA ILE A 78 1.52 -3.17 -6.78
C ILE A 78 0.03 -2.82 -6.70
N GLU A 79 -0.49 -2.10 -7.69
CA GLU A 79 -1.93 -1.79 -7.77
C GLU A 79 -2.80 -3.05 -7.81
N PHE A 80 -2.37 -4.06 -8.58
CA PHE A 80 -3.06 -5.35 -8.64
C PHE A 80 -3.07 -6.06 -7.29
N HIS A 81 -1.92 -6.16 -6.60
CA HIS A 81 -1.84 -6.78 -5.27
C HIS A 81 -2.65 -6.01 -4.23
N VAL A 82 -2.68 -4.69 -4.30
CA VAL A 82 -3.55 -3.84 -3.49
C VAL A 82 -5.02 -4.15 -3.78
N ALA A 83 -5.43 -4.20 -5.05
CA ALA A 83 -6.81 -4.52 -5.43
C ALA A 83 -7.22 -5.94 -4.98
N GLU A 84 -6.33 -6.93 -5.14
CA GLU A 84 -6.51 -8.30 -4.66
C GLU A 84 -6.73 -8.32 -3.14
N SER A 85 -5.96 -7.55 -2.37
CA SER A 85 -6.14 -7.43 -0.91
C SER A 85 -7.51 -6.86 -0.49
N ASN A 86 -8.17 -6.12 -1.38
CA ASN A 86 -9.46 -5.50 -1.10
C ASN A 86 -10.66 -6.40 -1.45
N GLN A 87 -10.48 -7.51 -2.18
CA GLN A 87 -11.59 -8.39 -2.58
C GLN A 87 -12.22 -9.15 -1.39
N PRO A 88 -13.56 -9.16 -1.21
CA PRO A 88 -14.25 -9.74 -0.05
C PRO A 88 -14.15 -11.29 0.01
N THR A 89 -12.98 -11.81 0.35
CA THR A 89 -12.72 -13.22 0.67
C THR A 89 -12.73 -13.41 2.18
N GLY A 90 -13.92 -13.58 2.78
CA GLY A 90 -14.16 -14.22 4.09
C GLY A 90 -13.45 -13.72 5.38
N GLY A 91 -12.46 -12.84 5.31
CA GLY A 91 -11.74 -12.23 6.41
C GLY A 91 -11.73 -10.71 6.26
N GLY A 92 -11.69 -9.97 7.37
CA GLY A 92 -11.69 -8.50 7.36
C GLY A 92 -10.53 -7.92 6.54
N VAL A 93 -10.68 -6.67 6.09
CA VAL A 93 -9.70 -5.90 5.29
C VAL A 93 -8.28 -5.93 5.89
N GLN A 94 -8.18 -6.11 7.20
CA GLN A 94 -6.95 -6.13 7.99
C GLN A 94 -6.05 -7.35 7.78
N TYR A 95 -6.62 -8.54 7.53
CA TYR A 95 -5.85 -9.78 7.26
C TYR A 95 -5.11 -9.71 5.92
N ARG A 96 -5.52 -8.78 5.04
CA ARG A 96 -5.17 -8.81 3.62
C ARG A 96 -3.94 -7.94 3.29
N VAL A 97 -3.61 -6.99 4.16
CA VAL A 97 -2.40 -6.17 4.03
C VAL A 97 -1.17 -7.03 4.31
N ALA A 98 -1.12 -7.73 5.44
CA ALA A 98 0.03 -8.59 5.76
C ALA A 98 0.28 -9.68 4.71
N SER A 99 -0.77 -10.24 4.09
CA SER A 99 -0.62 -11.27 3.04
C SER A 99 -0.18 -10.71 1.68
N ALA A 100 -0.47 -9.44 1.38
CA ALA A 100 0.02 -8.76 0.18
C ALA A 100 1.47 -8.27 0.33
N TYR A 101 1.97 -8.13 1.56
CA TYR A 101 3.30 -7.58 1.86
C TYR A 101 4.41 -8.28 1.09
N ASP A 102 4.50 -9.62 1.14
CA ASP A 102 5.57 -10.36 0.48
C ASP A 102 5.56 -10.17 -1.04
N LYS A 103 4.37 -10.07 -1.64
CA LYS A 103 4.22 -9.82 -3.09
C LYS A 103 4.70 -8.41 -3.44
N VAL A 104 4.30 -7.41 -2.65
CA VAL A 104 4.70 -6.01 -2.85
C VAL A 104 6.20 -5.82 -2.63
N GLN A 105 6.80 -6.44 -1.62
CA GLN A 105 8.25 -6.36 -1.38
C GLN A 105 9.06 -7.00 -2.51
N ARG A 106 8.62 -8.16 -3.03
CA ARG A 106 9.27 -8.76 -4.23
C ARG A 106 9.24 -7.83 -5.43
N THR A 107 8.12 -7.12 -5.64
CA THR A 107 8.02 -6.12 -6.72
C THR A 107 8.98 -4.94 -6.49
N LYS A 108 9.10 -4.44 -5.25
CA LYS A 108 10.09 -3.42 -4.88
C LYS A 108 11.53 -3.89 -5.10
N GLU A 109 11.87 -5.12 -4.71
CA GLU A 109 13.18 -5.73 -4.96
C GLU A 109 13.49 -5.84 -6.46
N MET A 110 12.50 -6.22 -7.28
CA MET A 110 12.61 -6.23 -8.74
C MET A 110 12.87 -4.83 -9.32
N MET A 111 12.17 -3.79 -8.82
CA MET A 111 12.43 -2.41 -9.21
C MET A 111 13.86 -1.97 -8.87
N ALA A 112 14.35 -2.32 -7.68
CA ALA A 112 15.73 -2.03 -7.27
C ALA A 112 16.75 -2.77 -8.16
N ALA A 113 16.53 -4.05 -8.44
CA ALA A 113 17.41 -4.87 -9.28
C ALA A 113 17.49 -4.37 -10.73
N THR A 114 16.42 -3.78 -11.26
CA THR A 114 16.38 -3.17 -12.59
C THR A 114 16.94 -1.74 -12.63
N GLY A 115 17.38 -1.20 -11.48
CA GLY A 115 17.99 0.11 -11.37
C GLY A 115 16.98 1.26 -11.42
N SER A 116 15.75 1.03 -10.96
CA SER A 116 14.77 2.11 -10.75
C SER A 116 15.25 3.09 -9.68
N SER A 117 14.95 4.38 -9.85
CA SER A 117 15.29 5.39 -8.85
C SER A 117 14.43 5.24 -7.58
N GLN A 118 14.91 5.80 -6.47
CA GLN A 118 14.16 5.83 -5.21
C GLN A 118 12.81 6.55 -5.34
N ASP A 119 12.76 7.64 -6.11
CA ASP A 119 11.52 8.39 -6.38
C ASP A 119 10.52 7.58 -7.20
N ALA A 120 10.99 6.82 -8.20
CA ALA A 120 10.13 5.93 -8.98
C ALA A 120 9.56 4.81 -8.12
N MET A 121 10.38 4.20 -7.26
CA MET A 121 9.92 3.19 -6.29
C MET A 121 8.90 3.77 -5.31
N ARG A 122 9.15 4.97 -4.77
CA ARG A 122 8.22 5.65 -3.87
C ARG A 122 6.88 5.96 -4.57
N THR A 123 6.93 6.44 -5.81
CA THR A 123 5.73 6.70 -6.61
C THR A 123 4.92 5.41 -6.82
N ALA A 124 5.57 4.34 -7.28
CA ALA A 124 4.95 3.04 -7.50
C ALA A 124 4.35 2.43 -6.21
N MET A 125 4.96 2.69 -5.06
CA MET A 125 4.52 2.20 -3.75
C MET A 125 3.40 3.05 -3.13
N THR A 126 3.04 4.21 -3.71
CA THR A 126 2.01 5.10 -3.13
C THR A 126 0.66 4.40 -2.91
N PRO A 127 0.12 3.60 -3.86
CA PRO A 127 -1.13 2.88 -3.66
C PRO A 127 -1.06 1.91 -2.47
N TRP A 128 0.09 1.27 -2.27
CA TRP A 128 0.33 0.38 -1.14
C TRP A 128 0.33 1.12 0.20
N LEU A 129 1.00 2.27 0.27
CA LEU A 129 1.03 3.12 1.46
C LEU A 129 -0.37 3.57 1.86
N VAL A 130 -1.13 4.12 0.90
CA VAL A 130 -2.50 4.61 1.11
C VAL A 130 -3.40 3.46 1.56
N ASN A 131 -3.36 2.31 0.88
CA ASN A 131 -4.18 1.16 1.24
C ASN A 131 -3.89 0.63 2.64
N THR A 132 -2.61 0.60 3.02
CA THR A 132 -2.19 0.14 4.35
C THR A 132 -2.66 1.08 5.46
N ALA A 133 -2.48 2.40 5.28
CA ALA A 133 -2.97 3.40 6.22
C ALA A 133 -4.50 3.37 6.33
N HIS A 134 -5.20 3.17 5.21
CA HIS A 134 -6.65 3.04 5.18
C HIS A 134 -7.15 1.80 5.94
N ALA A 135 -6.51 0.65 5.73
CA ALA A 135 -6.85 -0.58 6.46
C ALA A 135 -6.64 -0.42 7.97
N LEU A 136 -5.55 0.24 8.38
CA LEU A 136 -5.25 0.53 9.78
C LEU A 136 -6.27 1.51 10.37
N TYR A 137 -6.60 2.58 9.66
CA TYR A 137 -7.65 3.52 10.06
C TYR A 137 -8.97 2.78 10.31
N GLY A 138 -9.43 1.99 9.34
CA GLY A 138 -10.66 1.23 9.48
C GLY A 138 -10.65 0.27 10.66
N HIS A 139 -9.51 -0.34 10.97
CA HIS A 139 -9.36 -1.20 12.14
C HIS A 139 -9.54 -0.46 13.47
N LEU A 140 -8.87 0.66 13.63
CA LEU A 140 -8.91 1.44 14.87
C LEU A 140 -10.24 2.18 15.03
N ALA A 141 -10.74 2.77 13.95
CA ALA A 141 -11.92 3.61 13.96
C ALA A 141 -13.23 2.82 14.13
N THR A 142 -13.33 1.60 13.58
CA THR A 142 -14.57 0.79 13.65
C THR A 142 -15.10 0.58 15.07
N PRO A 143 -14.31 0.05 16.04
CA PRO A 143 -14.80 -0.14 17.40
C PRO A 143 -15.14 1.19 18.10
N ILE A 144 -14.34 2.24 17.88
CA ILE A 144 -14.61 3.57 18.42
C ILE A 144 -15.93 4.10 17.88
N HIS A 145 -16.15 4.06 16.56
CA HIS A 145 -17.39 4.49 15.93
C HIS A 145 -18.60 3.67 16.41
N ALA A 146 -18.43 2.38 16.67
CA ALA A 146 -19.49 1.55 17.25
C ALA A 146 -19.86 2.03 18.67
N ALA A 147 -18.87 2.23 19.54
CA ALA A 147 -19.08 2.74 20.90
C ALA A 147 -19.74 4.13 20.90
N LEU A 148 -19.27 5.05 20.07
CA LEU A 148 -19.86 6.39 19.94
C LEU A 148 -21.31 6.36 19.45
N ARG A 149 -21.65 5.44 18.52
CA ARG A 149 -23.03 5.27 18.07
C ARG A 149 -23.94 4.76 19.19
N ILE A 150 -23.46 3.79 19.99
CA ILE A 150 -24.18 3.30 21.18
C ILE A 150 -24.39 4.46 22.15
N ARG A 151 -23.33 5.23 22.45
CA ARG A 151 -23.39 6.38 23.33
C ARG A 151 -24.39 7.44 22.86
N CYS A 152 -24.45 7.70 21.55
CA CYS A 152 -25.44 8.58 20.96
C CYS A 152 -26.88 8.13 21.24
N VAL A 153 -27.15 6.81 21.22
CA VAL A 153 -28.47 6.25 21.55
C VAL A 153 -28.77 6.40 23.04
N GLU A 154 -27.81 6.13 23.92
CA GLU A 154 -27.96 6.31 25.37
C GLU A 154 -28.28 7.77 25.73
N LEU A 155 -27.56 8.72 25.14
CA LEU A 155 -27.78 10.15 25.39
C LEU A 155 -29.17 10.60 24.97
N LYS A 156 -29.72 10.07 23.87
CA LYS A 156 -31.10 10.36 23.44
C LYS A 156 -32.14 9.85 24.44
N ASN A 157 -31.83 8.80 25.19
CA ASN A 157 -32.70 8.20 26.19
C ASN A 157 -32.44 8.71 27.62
N ALA A 158 -31.40 9.53 27.83
CA ALA A 158 -31.00 9.99 29.15
C ALA A 158 -31.93 11.09 29.69
N ALA A 159 -32.17 11.06 30.99
CA ALA A 159 -32.81 12.18 31.68
C ALA A 159 -31.80 13.32 31.87
N GLY A 160 -32.10 14.52 31.37
CA GLY A 160 -31.20 15.67 31.48
C GLY A 160 -31.68 16.88 30.70
N SER A 161 -30.87 17.96 30.74
CA SER A 161 -31.12 19.14 29.91
C SER A 161 -30.99 18.79 28.43
N LYS A 162 -32.03 19.10 27.64
CA LYS A 162 -32.06 18.84 26.20
C LYS A 162 -30.90 19.53 25.47
N GLU A 163 -30.59 20.78 25.83
CA GLU A 163 -29.51 21.57 25.21
C GLU A 163 -28.13 20.93 25.44
N SER A 164 -27.87 20.42 26.63
CA SER A 164 -26.60 19.74 26.96
C SER A 164 -26.47 18.40 26.23
N ILE A 165 -27.57 17.65 26.13
CA ILE A 165 -27.61 16.36 25.41
C ILE A 165 -27.41 16.59 23.90
N GLU A 166 -28.07 17.58 23.31
CA GLU A 166 -27.94 17.93 21.90
C GLU A 166 -26.50 18.35 21.53
N ALA A 167 -25.84 19.16 22.37
CA ALA A 167 -24.46 19.56 22.15
C ALA A 167 -23.49 18.34 22.11
N ARG A 168 -23.69 17.38 23.01
CA ARG A 168 -22.87 16.15 23.07
C ARG A 168 -23.12 15.23 21.86
N ILE A 169 -24.39 15.06 21.47
CA ILE A 169 -24.76 14.31 20.26
C ILE A 169 -24.16 14.95 19.01
N ASN A 170 -24.20 16.29 18.92
CA ASN A 170 -23.60 17.01 17.80
C ASN A 170 -22.08 16.81 17.76
N SER A 171 -21.38 16.89 18.90
CA SER A 171 -19.95 16.58 18.96
C SER A 171 -19.61 15.17 18.48
N ILE A 172 -20.40 14.16 18.86
CA ILE A 172 -20.24 12.79 18.35
C ILE A 172 -20.48 12.75 16.83
N ASN A 173 -21.57 13.37 16.35
CA ASN A 173 -21.88 13.36 14.93
C ASN A 173 -20.80 14.06 14.11
N ASP A 174 -20.30 15.21 14.56
CA ASP A 174 -19.23 15.95 13.90
C ASP A 174 -17.97 15.09 13.79
N PHE A 175 -17.61 14.36 14.85
CA PHE A 175 -16.51 13.41 14.82
C PHE A 175 -16.75 12.29 13.78
N LEU A 176 -17.93 11.65 13.80
CA LEU A 176 -18.28 10.57 12.87
C LEU A 176 -18.43 11.03 11.40
N HIS A 177 -18.72 12.32 11.16
CA HIS A 177 -18.90 12.89 9.82
C HIS A 177 -17.64 13.59 9.29
N GLY A 178 -16.74 14.02 10.17
CA GLY A 178 -15.44 14.62 9.81
C GLY A 178 -14.58 13.72 8.93
N ASP A 179 -14.80 12.41 8.99
CA ASP A 179 -14.10 11.39 8.20
C ASP A 179 -14.53 11.29 6.73
N ARG A 180 -15.59 12.01 6.32
CA ARG A 180 -16.28 11.79 5.04
C ARG A 180 -15.66 12.51 3.82
N LYS A 181 -14.34 12.61 3.71
CA LYS A 181 -13.79 12.49 2.34
C LYS A 181 -14.11 11.06 1.91
N THR A 182 -14.63 10.86 0.69
CA THR A 182 -14.70 9.52 0.09
C THR A 182 -13.35 8.86 0.34
N LEU A 183 -13.31 7.78 1.12
CA LEU A 183 -12.07 7.15 1.59
C LEU A 183 -11.06 6.83 0.45
N ARG A 184 -11.54 6.86 -0.80
CA ARG A 184 -10.78 6.72 -2.04
C ARG A 184 -9.94 7.94 -2.46
N GLU A 185 -10.24 9.13 -1.95
CA GLU A 185 -9.55 10.38 -2.29
C GLU A 185 -8.53 10.81 -1.23
N GLN A 186 -8.44 10.06 -0.13
CA GLN A 186 -7.54 10.40 0.96
C GLN A 186 -6.10 10.06 0.61
N THR A 187 -5.21 11.01 0.84
CA THR A 187 -3.78 10.77 0.77
C THR A 187 -3.29 10.00 2.00
N PHE A 188 -2.07 9.47 1.93
CA PHE A 188 -1.42 8.87 3.10
C PHE A 188 -1.37 9.86 4.29
N SER A 189 -1.10 11.13 4.03
CA SER A 189 -1.05 12.17 5.06
C SER A 189 -2.41 12.48 5.66
N ASP A 190 -3.49 12.50 4.85
CA ASP A 190 -4.85 12.67 5.37
C ASP A 190 -5.18 11.53 6.35
N LEU A 191 -4.85 10.28 5.97
CA LEU A 191 -5.11 9.09 6.79
C LEU A 191 -4.32 9.10 8.11
N THR A 192 -3.06 9.54 8.11
CA THR A 192 -2.28 9.65 9.35
C THR A 192 -2.89 10.66 10.32
N LEU A 193 -3.42 11.78 9.81
CA LEU A 193 -4.11 12.79 10.64
C LEU A 193 -5.41 12.25 11.22
N LEU A 194 -6.17 11.47 10.45
CA LEU A 194 -7.38 10.81 10.94
C LEU A 194 -7.06 9.80 12.05
N ILE A 195 -6.01 8.98 11.86
CA ILE A 195 -5.56 8.02 12.89
C ILE A 195 -5.14 8.76 14.16
N GLU A 196 -4.41 9.86 14.05
CA GLU A 196 -4.05 10.71 15.20
C GLU A 196 -5.28 11.25 15.93
N GLY A 197 -6.27 11.71 15.16
CA GLY A 197 -7.55 12.23 15.64
C GLY A 197 -8.38 11.24 16.46
N LEU A 198 -8.22 9.93 16.27
CA LEU A 198 -8.96 8.90 17.03
C LEU A 198 -8.73 9.00 18.55
N SER A 199 -7.56 9.46 18.98
CA SER A 199 -7.25 9.70 20.40
C SER A 199 -8.10 10.80 21.04
N ASN A 200 -8.69 11.68 20.22
CA ASN A 200 -9.53 12.80 20.63
C ASN A 200 -11.02 12.50 20.45
N ALA A 201 -11.41 11.23 20.24
CA ALA A 201 -12.80 10.85 20.11
C ALA A 201 -13.62 11.34 21.33
N PRO A 202 -14.76 12.03 21.09
CA PRO A 202 -15.57 12.58 22.16
C PRO A 202 -16.15 11.46 23.01
N GLU A 203 -16.51 11.74 24.26
CA GLU A 203 -17.28 10.82 25.11
C GLU A 203 -16.62 9.46 25.43
N LEU A 204 -15.35 9.25 25.05
CA LEU A 204 -14.56 8.15 25.59
C LEU A 204 -14.22 8.41 27.06
N ASP A 205 -14.38 7.38 27.90
CA ASP A 205 -13.87 7.38 29.26
C ASP A 205 -12.34 7.45 29.27
N GLU A 206 -11.78 7.81 30.42
CA GLU A 206 -10.34 8.05 30.56
C GLU A 206 -9.49 6.81 30.23
N LYS A 207 -9.93 5.63 30.63
CA LYS A 207 -9.17 4.39 30.38
C LYS A 207 -9.19 4.04 28.90
N SER A 208 -10.36 4.10 28.26
CA SER A 208 -10.48 3.92 26.80
C SER A 208 -9.63 4.93 26.03
N ARG A 209 -9.61 6.19 26.46
CA ARG A 209 -8.79 7.24 25.84
C ARG A 209 -7.30 6.93 25.92
N VAL A 210 -6.80 6.52 27.09
CA VAL A 210 -5.39 6.13 27.28
C VAL A 210 -5.04 4.92 26.41
N ASN A 211 -5.91 3.92 26.35
CA ASN A 211 -5.73 2.73 25.52
C ASN A 211 -5.68 3.07 24.02
N VAL A 212 -6.63 3.86 23.53
CA VAL A 212 -6.66 4.35 22.15
C VAL A 212 -5.41 5.16 21.83
N ALA A 213 -5.02 6.10 22.69
CA ALA A 213 -3.83 6.93 22.48
C ALA A 213 -2.55 6.08 22.39
N LYS A 214 -2.42 5.03 23.21
CA LYS A 214 -1.29 4.09 23.14
C LYS A 214 -1.26 3.33 21.82
N LEU A 215 -2.41 2.81 21.37
CA LEU A 215 -2.51 2.11 20.09
C LEU A 215 -2.21 3.03 18.91
N VAL A 216 -2.82 4.21 18.86
CA VAL A 216 -2.59 5.25 17.85
C VAL A 216 -1.11 5.60 17.76
N LYS A 217 -0.43 5.80 18.89
CA LYS A 217 1.00 6.10 18.91
C LYS A 217 1.86 4.99 18.27
N VAL A 218 1.56 3.73 18.58
CA VAL A 218 2.27 2.58 17.97
C VAL A 218 1.97 2.51 16.47
N SER A 219 0.71 2.64 16.09
CA SER A 219 0.26 2.66 14.69
C SER A 219 0.93 3.74 13.85
N LEU A 220 1.02 4.98 14.37
CA LEU A 220 1.68 6.08 13.68
C LEU A 220 3.20 5.84 13.55
N SER A 221 3.84 5.24 14.54
CA SER A 221 5.25 4.85 14.41
C SER A 221 5.48 3.79 13.33
N GLU A 222 4.57 2.83 13.18
CA GLU A 222 4.65 1.81 12.13
C GLU A 222 4.41 2.43 10.75
N LEU A 223 3.44 3.35 10.62
CA LEU A 223 3.18 4.07 9.38
C LEU A 223 4.32 5.02 8.97
N ALA A 224 4.94 5.71 9.93
CA ALA A 224 6.10 6.55 9.65
C ALA A 224 7.25 5.74 9.05
N TYR A 225 7.59 4.60 9.68
CA TYR A 225 8.61 3.69 9.15
C TYR A 225 8.23 3.12 7.79
N LEU A 226 6.95 2.72 7.61
CA LEU A 226 6.46 2.24 6.33
C LEU A 226 6.61 3.30 5.22
N ASN A 227 6.34 4.57 5.52
CA ASN A 227 6.51 5.65 4.56
C ASN A 227 7.98 5.93 4.23
N GLU A 228 8.88 5.83 5.21
CA GLU A 228 10.32 6.05 5.03
C GLU A 228 11.00 4.90 4.28
N GLU A 229 10.81 3.68 4.77
CA GLU A 229 11.54 2.48 4.33
C GLU A 229 10.78 1.63 3.30
N LEU A 230 9.51 1.97 3.05
CA LEU A 230 8.61 1.22 2.16
C LEU A 230 8.52 -0.27 2.57
N ALA A 231 8.61 -0.54 3.88
CA ALA A 231 8.65 -1.87 4.49
C ALA A 231 8.01 -1.84 5.89
N PHE A 232 7.65 -3.00 6.43
CA PHE A 232 7.16 -3.08 7.80
C PHE A 232 8.29 -3.07 8.80
N LYS A 233 8.16 -2.23 9.84
CA LYS A 233 9.06 -2.23 10.98
C LYS A 233 8.86 -3.49 11.81
N ASN A 234 7.60 -3.79 12.14
CA ASN A 234 7.23 -4.98 12.89
C ASN A 234 6.20 -5.82 12.11
N ARG A 235 6.67 -6.82 11.36
CA ARG A 235 5.78 -7.73 10.62
C ARG A 235 4.73 -8.41 11.50
N TYR A 236 5.10 -8.79 12.72
CA TYR A 236 4.18 -9.41 13.69
C TYR A 236 3.02 -8.48 14.06
N TYR A 237 3.27 -7.17 14.20
CA TYR A 237 2.22 -6.18 14.45
C TYR A 237 1.16 -6.20 13.34
N TRP A 238 1.59 -6.19 12.08
CA TRP A 238 0.68 -6.16 10.92
C TRP A 238 -0.06 -7.49 10.70
N GLU A 239 0.58 -8.62 10.97
CA GLU A 239 -0.04 -9.95 10.88
C GLU A 239 -1.10 -10.18 11.97
N ASN A 240 -0.88 -9.60 13.15
CA ASN A 240 -1.78 -9.73 14.30
C ASN A 240 -2.68 -8.51 14.51
N LEU A 241 -2.73 -7.59 13.54
CA LEU A 241 -3.60 -6.42 13.60
C LEU A 241 -5.06 -6.81 13.95
N PRO A 242 -5.67 -7.85 13.37
CA PRO A 242 -7.05 -8.25 13.75
C PRO A 242 -7.22 -8.65 15.23
N GLN A 243 -6.14 -9.05 15.91
CA GLN A 243 -6.15 -9.46 17.31
C GLN A 243 -5.84 -8.29 18.27
N LEU A 244 -5.32 -7.17 17.75
CA LEU A 244 -5.09 -5.96 18.51
C LEU A 244 -6.42 -5.21 18.72
N THR A 245 -7.25 -5.70 19.62
CA THR A 245 -8.55 -5.09 19.91
C THR A 245 -8.37 -3.72 20.56
N VAL A 246 -9.11 -2.73 20.09
CA VAL A 246 -9.32 -1.49 20.84
C VAL A 246 -10.18 -1.83 22.06
N GLU A 247 -9.54 -1.91 23.22
CA GLU A 247 -10.21 -2.13 24.50
C GLU A 247 -10.97 -0.85 24.89
N LEU A 248 -12.29 -0.91 24.75
CA LEU A 248 -13.23 0.12 25.21
C LEU A 248 -14.01 -0.45 26.39
N ASP A 249 -14.04 0.26 27.50
CA ASP A 249 -14.94 -0.10 28.60
C ASP A 249 -16.37 0.28 28.19
N SER A 250 -17.28 -0.71 28.23
CA SER A 250 -18.72 -0.54 27.96
C SER A 250 -19.47 -0.05 29.19
#